data_AF-A0A2X3GMJ7-F1
#
_entry.id   AF-A0A2X3GMJ7-F1
#
_cell.length_a   1.000
_cell.length_b   1.000
_cell.length_c   1.000
_cell.angle_alpha   90.00
_cell.angle_beta   90.00
_cell.angle_gamma   90.00
#
_symmetry.space_group_name_H-M   'P 1'
#
loop_
_entity.id
_entity.type
_entity.pdbx_description
1 polymer ?
#
loop_
_entity_poly.entity_id
_entity_poly.type
_entity_poly.pdbx_seq_one_letter_code
_entity_poly.pdbx_strand_id
1 'polypeptide(L)' 'MVGGDRILRFVLLISKAYKQEHVFLQFEFSGKHTNIIVLNQDEVVLEALRHISPNKSFRCVKVGEKLLGIR' A
#
# COMPACT_ATOMS: atom_id res chain seq x y z
N MET A 1 0.39 -4.48 -13.53
CA MET A 1 0.72 -5.65 -12.70
C MET A 1 2.11 -5.41 -12.17
N VAL A 2 2.28 -5.34 -10.85
CA VAL A 2 3.63 -5.34 -10.25
C VAL A 2 4.10 -6.79 -10.21
N GLY A 3 5.22 -7.12 -10.87
CA GLY A 3 5.84 -8.45 -10.78
C GLY A 3 5.02 -9.64 -11.31
N GLY A 4 3.92 -9.42 -12.04
CA GLY A 4 3.00 -10.51 -12.42
C GLY A 4 1.91 -10.82 -11.38
N ASP A 5 1.92 -10.12 -10.25
CA ASP A 5 0.89 -10.24 -9.24
C ASP A 5 -0.38 -9.49 -9.63
N ARG A 6 -1.49 -9.88 -8.99
CA ARG A 6 -2.80 -9.21 -9.09
C ARG A 6 -2.82 -7.92 -8.26
N ILE A 7 -1.88 -7.02 -8.58
CA ILE A 7 -1.70 -5.71 -7.98
C ILE A 7 -1.79 -4.65 -9.05
N LEU A 8 -2.66 -3.67 -8.80
CA LEU A 8 -2.78 -2.46 -9.59
C LEU A 8 -2.34 -1.28 -8.73
N ARG A 9 -1.37 -0.51 -9.22
CA ARG A 9 -0.82 0.64 -8.50
C ARG A 9 -0.96 1.89 -9.37
N PHE A 10 -1.57 2.92 -8.81
CA PHE A 10 -1.54 4.27 -9.35
C PHE A 10 -0.45 5.07 -8.66
N VAL A 11 0.38 5.75 -9.44
CA VAL A 11 1.31 6.76 -8.93
C VAL A 11 0.58 8.10 -9.02
N LEU A 12 0.34 8.72 -7.88
CA LEU A 12 -0.40 9.96 -7.78
C LEU A 12 0.54 11.06 -7.30
N LEU A 13 0.37 12.26 -7.85
CA LEU A 13 1.01 13.46 -7.34
C LEU A 13 -0.03 14.26 -6.55
N ILE A 14 0.20 14.44 -5.26
CA ILE A 14 -0.67 15.25 -4.41
C ILE A 14 0.01 16.59 -4.17
N SER A 15 -0.66 17.67 -4.55
CA SER A 15 -0.24 19.04 -4.23
C SER A 15 -0.80 19.44 -2.86
N LYS A 16 0.08 19.56 -1.87
CA LYS A 16 -0.21 20.27 -0.61
C LYS A 16 0.25 21.73 -0.75
N ALA A 17 -0.26 22.62 0.11
CA ALA A 17 0.00 24.07 0.05
C ALA A 17 1.49 24.46 -0.06
N TYR A 18 2.41 23.63 0.44
CA TYR A 18 3.85 23.91 0.47
C TYR A 18 4.73 22.83 -0.16
N LYS A 19 4.15 21.72 -0.66
CA LYS A 19 4.94 20.61 -1.20
C LYS A 19 4.10 19.73 -2.12
N GLN A 20 4.68 19.28 -3.22
CA GLN A 20 4.14 18.17 -4.00
C GLN A 20 4.75 16.86 -3.49
N GLU A 21 3.90 15.85 -3.31
CA GLU A 21 4.30 14.55 -2.77
C GLU A 21 3.74 13.44 -3.65
N HIS A 22 4.60 12.50 -4.03
CA HIS A 22 4.11 11.29 -4.68
C HIS A 22 3.55 10.33 -3.64
N VAL A 23 2.38 9.79 -3.92
CA VAL A 23 1.80 8.68 -3.17
C VAL A 23 1.43 7.57 -4.13
N PHE A 24 1.35 6.35 -3.59
CA PHE A 24 0.85 5.20 -4.33
C PHE A 24 -0.53 4.81 -3.80
N LEU A 25 -1.50 4.72 -4.70
CA LEU A 25 -2.77 4.07 -4.41
C LEU A 25 -2.72 2.66 -5.01
N GLN A 26 -2.66 1.66 -4.13
CA GLN A 26 -2.44 0.27 -4.48
C GLN A 26 -3.68 -0.58 -4.19
N PHE A 27 -4.17 -1.28 -5.20
CA PHE A 27 -5.19 -2.31 -5.11
C PHE A 27 -4.51 -3.68 -5.17
N GLU A 28 -4.85 -4.56 -4.23
CA GLU A 28 -4.37 -5.94 -4.18
C GLU A 28 -5.55 -6.89 -4.26
N PHE A 29 -5.57 -7.77 -5.27
CA PHE A 29 -6.66 -8.72 -5.49
C PHE A 29 -6.22 -10.14 -5.09
N SER A 30 -6.39 -10.48 -3.81
CA SER A 30 -5.94 -11.74 -3.20
C SER A 30 -7.08 -12.54 -2.55
N GLY A 31 -8.31 -12.36 -3.03
CA GLY A 31 -9.49 -13.06 -2.50
C GLY A 31 -9.87 -12.51 -1.13
N LYS A 32 -9.82 -13.35 -0.08
CA LYS A 32 -10.16 -12.96 1.31
C LYS A 32 -9.30 -11.81 1.86
N HIS A 33 -8.13 -11.58 1.27
CA HIS A 33 -7.19 -10.53 1.64
C HIS A 33 -7.18 -9.35 0.67
N THR A 34 -8.17 -9.24 -0.24
CA THR A 34 -8.28 -8.12 -1.16
C THR A 34 -8.18 -6.81 -0.39
N ASN A 35 -7.39 -5.85 -0.86
CA ASN A 35 -7.11 -4.64 -0.11
C ASN A 35 -6.90 -3.43 -1.01
N ILE A 36 -7.05 -2.25 -0.42
CA ILE A 36 -6.65 -0.97 -0.99
C ILE A 36 -5.75 -0.30 0.03
N ILE A 37 -4.55 0.09 -0.39
CA ILE A 37 -3.52 0.62 0.48
C ILE A 37 -3.00 1.92 -0.13
N VAL A 38 -2.90 2.97 0.68
CA VAL A 38 -2.23 4.22 0.32
C VAL A 38 -0.84 4.21 0.94
N LEU A 39 0.17 4.48 0.13
CA LEU A 39 1.58 4.46 0.53
C LEU A 39 2.26 5.78 0.17
N ASN A 40 3.26 6.16 0.95
CA ASN A 40 4.20 7.22 0.54
C ASN A 40 5.34 6.65 -0.32
N GLN A 41 6.28 7.51 -0.72
CA GLN A 41 7.44 7.13 -1.54
C GLN A 41 8.38 6.13 -0.87
N ASP A 42 8.38 6.05 0.47
CA ASP A 42 9.21 5.13 1.24
C ASP A 42 8.53 3.76 1.47
N GLU A 43 7.39 3.53 0.82
CA GLU A 43 6.50 2.37 0.98
C GLU A 43 5.91 2.26 2.40
N VAL A 44 5.78 3.37 3.13
CA VAL A 44 5.10 3.42 4.42
C VAL A 44 3.60 3.56 4.21
N VAL A 45 2.82 2.73 4.92
CA VAL A 45 1.35 2.75 4.88
C VAL A 45 0.84 4.06 5.48
N LEU A 46 0.16 4.84 4.66
CA LEU A 46 -0.58 6.03 5.07
C LEU A 46 -2.01 5.68 5.49
N GLU A 47 -2.65 4.77 4.76
CA GLU A 47 -4.01 4.29 5.02
C GLU A 47 -4.22 2.91 4.38
N ALA A 48 -5.13 2.09 4.93
CA ALA A 48 -5.53 0.84 4.32
C ALA A 48 -6.99 0.48 4.59
N LEU A 49 -7.69 -0.04 3.57
CA LEU A 49 -9.06 -0.54 3.70
C LEU A 49 -9.14 -1.68 4.74
N ARG A 50 -8.09 -2.50 4.83
CA ARG A 50 -7.97 -3.58 5.82
C ARG A 50 -6.58 -3.57 6.45
N HIS A 51 -6.54 -3.47 7.77
CA HIS A 51 -5.34 -3.72 8.55
C HIS A 51 -5.11 -5.22 8.71
N ILE A 52 -3.85 -5.65 8.61
CA ILE A 52 -3.44 -7.04 8.79
C ILE A 52 -2.37 -7.07 9.86
N SER A 53 -2.63 -7.77 10.97
CA SER A 53 -1.67 -7.87 12.06
C SER A 53 -0.51 -8.81 11.72
N PRO A 54 0.67 -8.61 12.32
CA PRO A 54 1.82 -9.50 12.12
C PRO A 54 1.54 -10.95 12.54
N ASN A 55 0.61 -11.17 13.49
CA ASN A 55 0.21 -12.51 13.91
C ASN A 55 -0.60 -13.26 12.85
N LYS A 56 -1.14 -12.56 11.83
CA LYS A 56 -1.97 -13.14 10.76
C LYS A 56 -1.24 -13.30 9.44
N SER A 57 -0.13 -12.58 9.24
CA SER A 57 0.58 -12.55 7.97
C SER A 57 2.02 -12.04 8.18
N PHE A 58 2.96 -12.61 7.43
CA PHE A 58 4.32 -12.05 7.34
C PHE A 58 4.31 -10.62 6.78
N ARG A 59 3.30 -10.31 5.96
CA ARG A 59 3.08 -8.99 5.38
C ARG A 59 2.01 -8.27 6.19
N CYS A 60 2.48 -7.57 7.21
CA CYS A 60 1.66 -6.67 8.02
C CYS A 60 1.18 -5.49 7.16
N VAL A 61 -0.06 -5.06 7.36
CA VAL A 61 -0.60 -3.83 6.78
C VAL A 61 -1.10 -2.98 7.95
N LYS A 62 -0.33 -1.94 8.30
CA LYS A 62 -0.59 -1.08 9.45
C LYS A 62 -0.03 0.31 9.17
N VAL A 63 -0.83 1.34 9.45
CA VAL A 63 -0.43 2.75 9.29
C VAL A 63 0.88 3.04 10.05
N GLY A 64 1.78 3.77 9.39
CA GLY A 64 3.09 4.14 9.90
C GLY A 64 4.17 3.07 9.76
N GLU A 65 3.83 1.86 9.31
CA GLU A 65 4.80 0.79 9.06
C GLU A 65 5.13 0.66 7.57
N LYS A 66 6.34 0.19 7.27
CA LYS A 66 6.75 -0.12 5.89
C LYS A 66 6.05 -1.38 5.38
N LEU A 67 5.45 -1.29 4.20
CA LEU A 67 4.83 -2.42 3.52
C LEU A 67 5.93 -3.30 2.89
N LEU A 68 5.99 -4.56 3.30
CA LEU A 68 6.95 -5.51 2.73
C LEU A 68 6.57 -5.86 1.29
N GLY A 69 7.57 -6.15 0.45
CA GLY A 69 7.34 -6.64 -0.91
C GLY A 69 6.62 -7.99 -0.92
N ILE A 70 5.97 -8.31 -2.04
CA ILE A 70 5.43 -9.64 -2.28
C ILE A 70 6.58 -10.50 -2.83
N ARG A 71 6.75 -11.69 -2.25
CA ARG A 71 7.73 -12.70 -2.67
C ARG A 71 7.10 -13.64 -3.67
#